data_AF-A0A968RUK7-F1
#
_entry.id   AF-A0A968RUK7-F1
#
_cell.length_a   1.000
_cell.length_b   1.000
_cell.length_c   1.000
_cell.angle_alpha   90.00
_cell.angle_beta   90.00
_cell.angle_gamma   90.00
#
_symmetry.space_group_name_H-M   'P 1'
#
loop_
_entity.id
_entity.type
_entity.pdbx_description
1 polymer ?
#
loop_
_entity_poly.entity_id
_entity_poly.type
_entity_poly.pdbx_seq_one_letter_code
_entity_poly.pdbx_strand_id
1 'polypeptide(L)'
;MRRNIAVFLSLAVCFSKVHAQDKSPQKVPLDGIVERHLVEQRTPLAYPNVQEGDLLWEKRIWQVVDTREKMNQPFCYPLQPFFEILVKAIREGEIVAYSSENDQLILLWIKSN
;
A
#
# COMPACT_ATOMS: atom_id res chain seq x y z
N MET A 1 -10.17 -42.95 -5.82
CA MET A 1 -10.32 -41.49 -5.57
C MET A 1 -10.29 -40.63 -6.85
N ARG A 2 -10.76 -41.12 -8.02
CA ARG A 2 -10.66 -40.40 -9.32
C ARG A 2 -11.99 -39.82 -9.82
N ARG A 3 -13.12 -40.13 -9.17
CA ARG A 3 -14.47 -39.71 -9.58
C ARG A 3 -14.90 -38.34 -9.07
N ASN A 4 -14.29 -37.83 -8.00
CA ASN A 4 -14.68 -36.54 -7.39
C ASN A 4 -13.87 -35.36 -7.95
N ILE A 5 -12.69 -35.60 -8.53
CA ILE A 5 -11.83 -34.54 -9.08
C ILE A 5 -12.47 -33.90 -10.32
N ALA A 6 -13.10 -34.72 -11.19
CA ALA A 6 -13.77 -34.23 -12.40
C ALA A 6 -14.98 -33.32 -12.10
N VAL A 7 -15.67 -33.54 -10.97
CA VAL A 7 -16.82 -32.74 -10.54
C VAL A 7 -16.38 -31.39 -9.94
N PHE A 8 -15.26 -31.37 -9.22
CA PHE A 8 -14.66 -30.12 -8.73
C PHE A 8 -14.04 -29.30 -9.87
N LEU A 9 -13.44 -29.95 -10.88
CA LEU A 9 -12.91 -29.27 -12.06
C LEU A 9 -14.01 -28.67 -12.94
N SER A 10 -15.15 -29.35 -13.09
CA SER A 10 -16.28 -28.81 -13.87
C SER A 10 -16.96 -27.63 -13.17
N LEU A 11 -17.04 -27.63 -11.84
CA LEU A 11 -17.59 -26.52 -11.06
C LEU A 11 -16.68 -25.28 -11.08
N ALA A 12 -15.36 -25.47 -11.08
CA ALA A 12 -14.37 -24.39 -11.19
C ALA A 12 -14.41 -23.70 -12.57
N VAL A 13 -14.67 -24.44 -13.65
CA VAL A 13 -14.78 -23.89 -15.01
C VAL A 13 -16.05 -23.03 -15.18
N CYS A 14 -17.12 -23.31 -14.43
CA CYS A 14 -18.36 -22.52 -14.48
C CYS A 14 -18.27 -21.19 -13.71
N PHE A 15 -17.43 -21.09 -12.67
CA PHE A 15 -17.28 -19.85 -11.89
C PHE A 15 -16.60 -18.72 -12.68
N SER A 16 -15.71 -19.03 -13.63
CA SER A 16 -14.98 -18.03 -14.42
C SER A 16 -15.86 -17.24 -15.39
N LYS A 17 -17.08 -17.70 -15.72
CA LYS A 17 -17.97 -17.01 -16.67
C LYS A 17 -18.92 -15.99 -16.03
N VAL A 18 -18.93 -15.85 -14.70
CA VAL A 18 -19.86 -14.96 -13.98
C VAL A 18 -19.39 -13.48 -13.89
N HIS A 19 -18.18 -13.16 -14.35
CA HIS A 19 -17.63 -11.79 -14.30
C HIS A 19 -17.59 -11.07 -15.66
N ALA A 20 -18.47 -11.44 -16.61
CA ALA A 20 -18.68 -10.60 -17.79
C ALA A 20 -19.62 -9.43 -17.45
N GLN A 21 -19.09 -8.41 -16.75
CA GLN A 21 -19.75 -7.11 -16.70
C GLN A 21 -19.52 -6.42 -18.06
N ASP A 22 -20.57 -6.42 -18.89
CA ASP A 22 -20.61 -5.66 -20.13
C ASP A 22 -20.57 -4.17 -19.78
N LYS A 23 -19.37 -3.57 -19.76
CA LYS A 23 -19.16 -2.12 -19.61
C LYS A 23 -19.47 -1.44 -20.94
N SER A 24 -20.66 -1.62 -21.47
CA SER A 24 -21.14 -0.72 -22.52
C SER A 24 -21.39 0.65 -21.87
N PRO A 25 -20.81 1.75 -22.38
CA PRO A 25 -21.10 3.07 -21.85
C PRO A 25 -22.60 3.29 -21.95
N GLN A 26 -23.27 3.53 -20.81
CA GLN A 26 -24.69 3.82 -20.78
C GLN A 26 -24.96 5.03 -21.69
N LYS A 27 -25.65 4.81 -22.80
CA LYS A 27 -25.97 5.86 -23.77
C LYS A 27 -27.09 6.72 -23.21
N VAL A 28 -26.72 7.68 -22.38
CA VAL A 28 -27.63 8.73 -21.89
C VAL A 28 -28.25 9.47 -23.08
N PRO A 29 -29.56 9.78 -23.06
CA PRO A 29 -30.19 10.60 -24.09
C PRO A 29 -29.51 11.96 -24.17
N LEU A 30 -29.27 12.43 -25.41
CA LEU A 30 -28.66 13.73 -25.64
C LEU A 30 -29.62 14.85 -25.22
N ASP A 31 -29.33 15.53 -24.12
CA ASP A 31 -30.09 16.69 -23.65
C ASP A 31 -29.51 17.98 -24.27
N GLY A 32 -29.98 18.32 -25.48
CA GLY A 32 -29.59 19.53 -26.22
C GLY A 32 -29.56 19.37 -27.75
N ILE A 33 -29.17 20.45 -28.45
CA ILE A 33 -28.95 20.45 -29.92
C ILE A 33 -27.58 19.84 -30.28
N VAL A 34 -26.62 19.91 -29.36
CA VAL A 34 -25.25 19.39 -29.51
C VAL A 34 -24.75 18.81 -28.19
N GLU A 35 -23.86 17.81 -28.26
CA GLU A 35 -23.22 17.22 -27.09
C GLU A 35 -22.22 18.22 -26.46
N ARG A 36 -22.37 18.51 -25.17
CA ARG A 36 -21.49 19.46 -24.45
C ARG A 36 -20.20 18.78 -23.97
N HIS A 37 -19.27 18.51 -24.90
CA HIS A 37 -17.99 17.86 -24.57
C HIS A 37 -16.96 18.75 -23.86
N LEU A 38 -17.24 20.07 -23.72
CA LEU A 38 -16.27 21.06 -23.23
C LEU A 38 -15.82 20.86 -21.78
N VAL A 39 -16.64 20.19 -20.95
CA VAL A 39 -16.31 19.94 -19.54
C VAL A 39 -15.62 18.59 -19.36
N GLU A 40 -16.01 17.58 -20.12
CA GLU A 40 -15.47 16.22 -20.05
C GLU A 40 -14.07 16.10 -20.66
N GLN A 41 -13.75 16.92 -21.68
CA GLN A 41 -12.44 16.92 -22.34
C GLN A 41 -11.34 17.65 -21.56
N ARG A 42 -11.64 18.24 -20.40
CA ARG A 42 -10.64 18.94 -19.59
C ARG A 42 -9.83 17.94 -18.78
N THR A 43 -8.61 17.67 -19.22
CA THR A 43 -7.64 16.93 -18.39
C THR A 43 -7.30 17.76 -17.15
N PRO A 44 -7.46 17.22 -15.92
CA PRO A 44 -6.99 17.90 -14.72
C PRO A 44 -5.50 18.19 -14.82
N LEU A 45 -5.09 19.39 -14.42
CA LEU A 45 -3.66 19.71 -14.29
C LEU A 45 -3.05 18.82 -13.21
N ALA A 46 -1.80 18.40 -13.42
CA ALA A 46 -1.04 17.72 -12.38
C ALA A 46 -0.90 18.66 -11.15
N TYR A 47 -1.06 18.11 -9.96
CA TYR A 47 -0.85 18.86 -8.72
C TYR A 47 0.59 19.39 -8.66
N PRO A 48 0.81 20.61 -8.12
CA PRO A 48 2.16 21.10 -7.88
C PRO A 48 2.87 20.21 -6.85
N ASN A 49 4.20 20.15 -6.92
CA ASN A 49 4.97 19.52 -5.86
C ASN A 49 4.79 20.30 -4.56
N VAL A 50 4.51 19.60 -3.47
CA VAL A 50 4.36 20.20 -2.14
C VAL A 50 5.75 20.58 -1.63
N GLN A 51 5.92 21.82 -1.17
CA GLN A 51 7.18 22.25 -0.57
C GLN A 51 7.28 21.72 0.87
N GLU A 52 8.50 21.54 1.37
CA GLU A 52 8.74 21.09 2.74
C GLU A 52 8.06 22.00 3.79
N GLY A 53 7.99 23.31 3.52
CA GLY A 53 7.32 24.29 4.40
C GLY A 53 5.80 24.23 4.40
N ASP A 54 5.19 23.57 3.41
CA ASP A 54 3.73 23.41 3.28
C ASP A 54 3.25 22.07 3.85
N LEU A 55 4.15 21.28 4.46
CA LEU A 55 3.79 20.03 5.15
C LEU A 55 3.08 20.35 6.46
N LEU A 56 1.82 19.91 6.59
CA LEU A 56 1.01 20.19 7.77
C LEU A 56 1.50 19.46 9.04
N TRP A 57 2.09 18.27 8.89
CA TRP A 57 2.63 17.48 9.99
C TRP A 57 3.63 16.41 9.51
N GLU A 58 4.64 16.12 10.34
CA GLU A 58 5.50 14.94 10.23
C GLU A 58 5.38 14.15 11.54
N LYS A 59 5.30 12.81 11.47
CA LYS A 59 5.32 11.95 12.66
C LYS A 59 6.50 11.00 12.61
N ARG A 60 7.40 11.13 13.59
CA ARG A 60 8.46 10.15 13.87
C ARG A 60 8.13 9.41 15.17
N ILE A 61 8.17 8.08 15.14
CA ILE A 61 7.85 7.23 16.30
C ILE A 61 9.11 6.49 16.72
N TRP A 62 9.49 6.62 17.99
CA TRP A 62 10.52 5.82 18.64
C TRP A 62 9.83 4.93 19.65
N GLN A 63 9.90 3.61 19.46
CA GLN A 63 9.23 2.68 20.35
C GLN A 63 10.07 1.43 20.55
N VAL A 64 10.18 1.01 21.81
CA VAL A 64 10.67 -0.31 22.18
C VAL A 64 9.48 -1.27 22.12
N VAL A 65 9.60 -2.33 21.31
CA VAL A 65 8.54 -3.33 21.14
C VAL A 65 8.88 -4.56 21.98
N ASP A 66 8.13 -4.80 23.06
CA ASP A 66 8.25 -6.03 23.85
C ASP A 66 7.35 -7.14 23.26
N THR A 67 7.96 -8.24 22.84
CA THR A 67 7.26 -9.36 22.18
C THR A 67 6.48 -10.26 23.13
N ARG A 68 6.61 -10.05 24.45
CA ARG A 68 5.83 -10.78 25.47
C ARG A 68 4.38 -10.32 25.53
N GLU A 69 4.10 -9.11 25.09
CA GLU A 69 2.76 -8.54 25.05
C GLU A 69 1.91 -9.21 23.97
N LYS A 70 0.63 -9.45 24.26
CA LYS A 70 -0.31 -10.11 23.34
C LYS A 70 -0.41 -9.42 21.98
N MET A 71 -0.34 -8.09 21.95
CA MET A 71 -0.40 -7.31 20.71
C MET A 71 0.81 -7.55 19.80
N ASN A 72 1.97 -7.87 20.39
CA ASN A 72 3.26 -7.97 19.71
C ASN A 72 3.67 -9.41 19.41
N GLN A 73 2.89 -10.41 19.86
CA GLN A 73 3.12 -11.83 19.56
C GLN A 73 3.26 -12.15 18.07
N PRO A 74 2.54 -11.50 17.13
CA PRO A 74 2.73 -11.75 15.69
C PRO A 74 4.16 -11.51 15.20
N PHE A 75 4.95 -10.67 15.87
CA PHE A 75 6.34 -10.40 15.48
C PHE A 75 7.29 -11.57 15.74
N CYS A 76 6.92 -12.52 16.60
CA CYS A 76 7.71 -13.71 16.94
C CYS A 76 7.20 -14.99 16.25
N TYR A 77 6.55 -14.86 15.09
CA TYR A 77 6.04 -16.02 14.37
C TYR A 77 7.17 -17.03 14.03
N PRO A 78 7.01 -18.34 14.35
CA PRO A 78 8.13 -19.29 14.35
C PRO A 78 8.71 -19.61 12.96
N LEU A 79 7.94 -19.46 11.89
CA LEU A 79 8.44 -19.70 10.52
C LEU A 79 9.12 -18.46 9.93
N GLN A 80 8.70 -17.27 10.37
CA GLN A 80 9.17 -16.01 9.80
C GLN A 80 9.05 -14.90 10.85
N PRO A 81 10.03 -14.82 11.77
CA PRO A 81 10.03 -13.78 12.77
C PRO A 81 10.29 -12.43 12.09
N PHE A 82 9.62 -11.39 12.57
CA PHE A 82 9.71 -10.04 12.01
C PHE A 82 11.15 -9.51 11.97
N PHE A 83 11.96 -9.86 12.97
CA PHE A 83 13.37 -9.48 13.04
C PHE A 83 14.19 -10.01 11.85
N GLU A 84 13.95 -11.25 11.41
CA GLU A 84 14.67 -11.82 10.26
C GLU A 84 14.30 -11.11 8.96
N ILE A 85 13.04 -10.70 8.81
CA ILE A 85 12.58 -9.90 7.67
C ILE A 85 13.32 -8.58 7.62
N LEU A 86 13.44 -7.88 8.76
CA LEU A 86 14.17 -6.62 8.85
C LEU A 86 15.65 -6.79 8.50
N VAL A 87 16.30 -7.81 9.04
CA VAL A 87 17.72 -8.09 8.73
C VAL A 87 17.91 -8.40 7.26
N LYS A 88 16.99 -9.14 6.64
CA LYS A 88 17.01 -9.44 5.21
C LYS A 88 16.89 -8.16 4.38
N ALA A 89 15.90 -7.31 4.68
CA ALA A 89 15.69 -6.04 3.98
C ALA A 89 16.88 -5.08 4.13
N ILE A 90 17.54 -5.07 5.30
CA ILE A 90 18.78 -4.31 5.51
C ILE A 90 19.91 -4.85 4.61
N ARG A 91 20.06 -6.19 4.50
CA ARG A 91 21.08 -6.81 3.63
C ARG A 91 20.81 -6.57 2.14
N GLU A 92 19.54 -6.52 1.74
CA GLU A 92 19.12 -6.20 0.38
C GLU A 92 19.25 -4.71 0.06
N GLY A 93 19.44 -3.86 1.08
CA GLY A 93 19.62 -2.42 0.93
C GLY A 93 18.30 -1.63 0.83
N GLU A 94 17.16 -2.26 1.12
CA GLU A 94 15.85 -1.60 1.15
C GLU A 94 15.68 -0.71 2.39
N ILE A 95 16.31 -1.09 3.51
CA ILE A 95 16.25 -0.38 4.78
C ILE A 95 17.64 0.09 5.19
N VAL A 96 17.77 1.37 5.51
CA VAL A 96 18.99 1.96 6.09
C VAL A 96 19.02 1.66 7.58
N ALA A 97 20.02 0.87 8.02
CA ALA A 97 20.29 0.64 9.43
C ALA A 97 21.14 1.77 10.01
N TYR A 98 20.75 2.27 11.18
CA TYR A 98 21.49 3.29 11.92
C TYR A 98 22.24 2.62 13.08
N SER A 99 23.48 3.05 13.33
CA SER A 99 24.26 2.62 14.50
C SER A 99 23.89 3.49 15.70
N SER A 100 23.80 2.89 16.89
CA SER A 100 23.59 3.60 18.16
C SER A 100 24.72 4.56 18.51
N GLU A 101 25.91 4.39 17.93
CA GLU A 101 27.03 5.33 18.08
C GLU A 101 26.74 6.68 17.40
N ASN A 102 25.87 6.68 16.39
CA ASN A 102 25.45 7.86 15.64
C ASN A 102 24.14 8.49 16.16
N ASP A 103 23.56 8.00 17.26
CA ASP A 103 22.33 8.55 17.85
C ASP A 103 22.49 9.99 18.39
N GLN A 104 23.72 10.53 18.43
CA GLN A 104 23.98 11.94 18.70
C GLN A 104 23.31 12.89 17.69
N LEU A 105 22.90 12.38 16.52
CA LEU A 105 22.20 13.14 15.49
C LEU A 105 20.87 13.74 15.97
N ILE A 106 20.21 13.16 16.99
CA ILE A 106 18.96 13.70 17.55
C ILE A 106 19.22 14.93 18.43
N LEU A 107 20.34 14.97 19.16
CA LEU A 107 20.64 16.08 20.09
C LEU A 107 21.29 17.28 19.38
N LEU A 108 21.95 17.09 18.24
CA LEU A 108 22.58 18.17 17.48
C LEU A 108 21.57 19.02 16.71
N TRP A 109 20.52 18.40 16.13
CA TRP A 109 19.48 19.14 15.41
C TRP A 109 18.63 20.04 16.33
N ILE A 110 18.44 19.63 17.59
CA ILE A 110 17.70 20.42 18.60
C ILE A 110 18.52 21.60 19.13
N LYS A 111 19.86 21.52 19.13
CA LYS A 111 20.73 22.60 19.64
C LYS A 111 21.10 23.67 18.61
N SER A 112 20.82 23.45 17.33
CA SER A 112 21.24 24.34 16.23
C SER A 112 20.12 25.23 15.68
N ASN A 113 18.93 25.22 16.30
CA ASN A 113 17.81 26.10 15.96
C ASN A 113 17.40 26.93 17.18
#